data_AF-A0A6G3XUU0-F1
#
_entry.id   AF-A0A6G3XUU0-F1
#
_cell.length_a   1.000
_cell.length_b   1.000
_cell.length_c   1.000
_cell.angle_alpha   90.00
_cell.angle_beta   90.00
_cell.angle_gamma   90.00
#
_symmetry.space_group_name_H-M   'P 1'
#
loop_
_entity.id
_entity.type
_entity.pdbx_description
1 polymer ?
#
loop_
_entity_poly.entity_id
_entity_poly.type
_entity_poly.pdbx_seq_one_letter_code
_entity_poly.pdbx_strand_id
1 'polypeptide(L)'
;MRVFRRHASPTAVRLAQWLTTTPLELPVMQHLQRAMLPDSGPDALAEVLLGGLLTRVEREPEGGLAYAFREGVWDELHHRLDPGDADRALNHLSRYVERRWGRTARNFPAMAVAYLSGTVDPPGPPDGLDDPLLREFA
;
A
#
# COMPACT_ATOMS: atom_id res chain seq x y z
N MET A 1 -8.01 -11.91 -13.55
CA MET A 1 -8.46 -10.50 -13.76
C MET A 1 -9.88 -10.39 -14.34
N ARG A 2 -10.22 -11.11 -15.42
CA ARG A 2 -11.56 -11.02 -16.07
C ARG A 2 -12.77 -11.27 -15.14
N VAL A 3 -12.66 -12.22 -14.20
CA VAL A 3 -13.71 -12.52 -13.20
C VAL A 3 -13.87 -11.36 -12.21
N PHE A 4 -12.76 -10.84 -11.68
CA PHE A 4 -12.77 -9.66 -10.79
C PHE A 4 -13.53 -8.50 -11.44
N ARG A 5 -13.19 -8.10 -12.67
CA ARG A 5 -13.88 -6.98 -13.33
C ARG A 5 -15.36 -7.17 -13.58
N ARG A 6 -15.85 -8.42 -13.65
CA ARG A 6 -17.28 -8.69 -13.86
C ARG A 6 -18.10 -8.47 -12.60
N HIS A 7 -17.48 -8.60 -11.43
CA HIS A 7 -18.17 -8.57 -10.14
C HIS A 7 -17.74 -7.42 -9.24
N ALA A 8 -16.57 -6.84 -9.51
CA ALA A 8 -16.01 -5.76 -8.72
C ALA A 8 -16.69 -4.42 -9.05
N SER A 9 -16.90 -3.63 -8.01
CA SER A 9 -17.34 -2.26 -8.11
C SER A 9 -16.32 -1.40 -8.88
N PRO A 10 -16.77 -0.34 -9.55
CA PRO A 10 -15.86 0.61 -10.20
C PRO A 10 -14.80 1.17 -9.23
N THR A 11 -15.18 1.37 -7.97
CA THR A 11 -14.31 1.84 -6.90
C THR A 11 -13.20 0.83 -6.58
N ALA A 12 -13.52 -0.47 -6.49
CA ALA A 12 -12.53 -1.52 -6.29
C ALA A 12 -11.59 -1.66 -7.49
N VAL A 13 -12.11 -1.52 -8.71
CA VAL A 13 -11.26 -1.51 -9.93
C VAL A 13 -10.29 -0.33 -9.91
N ARG A 14 -10.78 0.88 -9.57
CA ARG A 14 -9.92 2.07 -9.46
C ARG A 14 -8.85 1.87 -8.39
N LEU A 15 -9.24 1.41 -7.19
CA LEU A 15 -8.30 1.11 -6.11
C LEU A 15 -7.23 0.10 -6.55
N ALA A 16 -7.61 -0.97 -7.25
CA ALA A 16 -6.66 -1.96 -7.75
C ALA A 16 -5.63 -1.36 -8.72
N GLN A 17 -6.03 -0.41 -9.57
CA GLN A 17 -5.10 0.32 -10.45
C GLN A 17 -4.13 1.17 -9.64
N TRP A 18 -4.63 1.90 -8.65
CA TRP A 18 -3.83 2.72 -7.75
C TRP A 18 -2.78 1.92 -6.99
N LEU A 19 -3.14 0.73 -6.54
CA LEU A 19 -2.25 -0.16 -5.81
C LEU A 19 -1.08 -0.71 -6.65
N THR A 20 -1.10 -0.53 -7.98
CA THR A 20 0.05 -0.89 -8.84
C THR A 20 1.26 0.02 -8.62
N THR A 21 1.08 1.18 -7.99
CA THR A 21 2.15 2.16 -7.76
C THR A 21 2.68 2.16 -6.32
N THR A 22 2.24 1.21 -5.49
CA THR A 22 2.46 1.23 -4.05
C THR A 22 2.93 -0.11 -3.52
N PRO A 23 3.66 -0.17 -2.39
CA PRO A 23 3.81 -1.39 -1.62
C PRO A 23 2.44 -1.97 -1.25
N LEU A 24 2.27 -3.27 -1.42
CA LEU A 24 1.05 -3.99 -1.09
C LEU A 24 1.05 -4.48 0.37
N GLU A 25 1.42 -3.59 1.28
CA GLU A 25 1.28 -3.80 2.71
C GLU A 25 -0.10 -3.32 3.16
N LEU A 26 -0.80 -4.10 3.98
CA LEU A 26 -2.19 -3.77 4.35
C LEU A 26 -2.35 -2.33 4.90
N PRO A 27 -1.48 -1.80 5.78
CA PRO A 27 -1.60 -0.42 6.26
C PRO A 27 -1.46 0.62 5.14
N VAL A 28 -0.57 0.38 4.18
CA VAL A 28 -0.36 1.25 3.02
C VAL A 28 -1.59 1.24 2.11
N MET A 29 -2.14 0.05 1.83
CA MET A 29 -3.34 -0.12 1.01
C MET A 29 -4.55 0.61 1.62
N GLN A 30 -4.75 0.46 2.93
CA GLN A 30 -5.82 1.16 3.66
C GLN A 30 -5.61 2.67 3.67
N HIS A 31 -4.36 3.14 3.78
CA HIS A 31 -4.09 4.57 3.72
C HIS A 31 -4.43 5.15 2.34
N LEU A 32 -3.96 4.49 1.29
CA LEU A 32 -4.19 4.92 -0.09
C LEU A 32 -5.70 4.94 -0.40
N GLN A 33 -6.44 3.91 0.02
CA GLN A 33 -7.90 3.89 -0.10
C GLN A 33 -8.54 5.13 0.52
N ARG A 34 -8.26 5.41 1.80
CA ARG A 34 -8.86 6.55 2.52
C ARG A 34 -8.45 7.91 1.92
N ALA A 35 -7.24 8.00 1.38
CA ALA A 35 -6.71 9.23 0.82
C ALA A 35 -7.25 9.53 -0.59
N MET A 36 -7.36 8.51 -1.43
CA MET A 36 -7.71 8.64 -2.85
C MET A 36 -9.21 8.42 -3.12
N LEU A 37 -9.88 7.69 -2.23
CA LEU A 37 -11.29 7.33 -2.34
C LEU A 37 -11.96 7.53 -0.96
N PRO A 38 -12.00 8.77 -0.43
CA PRO A 38 -12.47 9.04 0.93
C PRO A 38 -13.93 8.63 1.16
N ASP A 39 -14.76 8.67 0.12
CA ASP A 39 -16.16 8.25 0.17
C ASP A 39 -16.34 6.73 -0.04
N SER A 40 -15.25 5.99 -0.31
CA SER A 40 -15.30 4.53 -0.41
C SER A 40 -15.34 3.92 0.99
N GLY A 41 -16.39 3.14 1.26
CA GLY A 41 -16.42 2.24 2.41
C GLY A 41 -15.31 1.18 2.35
N PRO A 42 -15.08 0.43 3.45
CA PRO A 42 -14.05 -0.63 3.49
C PRO A 42 -14.26 -1.71 2.41
N ASP A 43 -15.48 -1.81 1.88
CA ASP A 43 -15.89 -2.76 0.85
C ASP A 43 -15.01 -2.75 -0.39
N ALA A 44 -14.56 -1.57 -0.86
CA ALA A 44 -13.73 -1.48 -2.05
C ALA A 44 -12.38 -2.19 -1.86
N LEU A 45 -11.77 -2.06 -0.68
CA LEU A 45 -10.53 -2.79 -0.37
C LEU A 45 -10.81 -4.27 -0.13
N ALA A 46 -11.91 -4.62 0.52
CA ALA A 46 -12.31 -6.02 0.70
C ALA A 46 -12.51 -6.73 -0.64
N GLU A 47 -13.15 -6.09 -1.61
CA GLU A 47 -13.30 -6.61 -2.96
C GLU A 47 -11.95 -6.86 -3.65
N VAL A 48 -10.98 -5.96 -3.51
CA VAL A 48 -9.62 -6.16 -4.06
C VAL A 48 -8.92 -7.36 -3.42
N LEU A 49 -8.99 -7.46 -2.09
CA LEU A 49 -8.35 -8.54 -1.32
C LEU A 49 -8.98 -9.90 -1.62
N LEU A 50 -10.31 -9.97 -1.76
CA LEU A 50 -11.06 -11.20 -1.97
C LEU A 50 -11.30 -11.52 -3.46
N GLY A 51 -11.04 -10.55 -4.33
CA GLY A 51 -11.32 -10.60 -5.77
C GLY A 51 -10.39 -11.49 -6.61
N GLY A 52 -9.47 -12.20 -5.96
CA GLY A 52 -8.52 -13.09 -6.63
C GLY A 52 -7.48 -12.36 -7.48
N LEU A 53 -7.21 -11.08 -7.19
CA LEU A 53 -6.13 -10.31 -7.81
C LEU A 53 -4.78 -10.52 -7.13
N LEU A 54 -4.82 -10.79 -5.82
CA LEU A 54 -3.67 -10.82 -4.96
C LEU A 54 -3.42 -12.24 -4.41
N THR A 55 -2.20 -12.47 -3.98
CA THR A 55 -1.83 -13.56 -3.08
C THR A 55 -1.21 -12.99 -1.82
N ARG A 56 -1.43 -13.63 -0.68
CA ARG A 56 -0.76 -13.26 0.57
C ARG A 56 0.71 -13.66 0.45
N VAL A 57 1.59 -12.80 0.98
CA VAL A 57 3.02 -13.07 1.10
C VAL A 57 3.31 -13.23 2.59
N GLU A 58 3.95 -14.34 2.95
CA GLU A 58 4.43 -14.54 4.31
C GLU A 58 5.66 -13.67 4.54
N ARG A 59 5.60 -12.85 5.60
CA ARG A 59 6.75 -12.12 6.13
C ARG A 59 7.07 -12.68 7.51
N GLU A 60 8.27 -12.38 8.00
CA GLU A 60 8.64 -12.65 9.39
C GLU A 60 7.61 -12.07 10.37
N PRO A 61 7.51 -12.60 11.60
CA PRO A 61 6.42 -12.30 12.53
C PRO A 61 6.21 -10.80 12.80
N GLU A 62 7.28 -10.00 12.78
CA GLU A 62 7.27 -8.55 12.99
C GLU A 62 6.90 -7.76 11.72
N GLY A 63 6.94 -8.40 10.55
CA GLY A 63 6.82 -7.77 9.22
C GLY A 63 5.40 -7.50 8.73
N GLY A 64 4.38 -7.89 9.49
CA GLY A 64 2.96 -7.62 9.20
C GLY A 64 2.41 -8.32 7.94
N LEU A 65 1.18 -7.96 7.58
CA LEU A 65 0.45 -8.58 6.46
C LEU A 65 0.77 -7.91 5.12
N ALA A 66 1.38 -8.66 4.20
CA ALA A 66 1.74 -8.22 2.85
C ALA A 66 1.07 -9.08 1.77
N TYR A 67 0.99 -8.50 0.57
CA TYR A 67 0.41 -9.14 -0.61
C TYR A 67 1.31 -8.97 -1.84
N ALA A 68 1.07 -9.79 -2.85
CA ALA A 68 1.63 -9.64 -4.18
C ALA A 68 0.51 -9.78 -5.21
N PHE A 69 0.63 -9.08 -6.34
CA PHE A 69 -0.25 -9.35 -7.48
C PHE A 69 0.01 -10.75 -8.02
N ARG A 70 -1.07 -11.42 -8.43
CA ARG A 70 -0.94 -12.64 -9.23
C ARG A 70 -0.34 -12.30 -10.60
N GLU A 71 0.24 -13.30 -11.24
CA GLU A 71 0.90 -13.19 -12.54
C GLU A 71 0.05 -12.43 -13.57
N GLY A 72 0.66 -11.44 -14.23
CA GLY A 72 0.05 -10.60 -15.27
C GLY A 72 -1.01 -9.60 -14.78
N VAL A 73 -1.45 -9.66 -13.51
CA VAL A 73 -2.48 -8.75 -12.99
C VAL A 73 -1.94 -7.32 -12.85
N TRP A 74 -0.68 -7.19 -12.39
CA TRP A 74 -0.05 -5.88 -12.25
C TRP A 74 0.02 -5.15 -13.59
N ASP A 75 0.55 -5.81 -14.63
CA ASP A 75 0.69 -5.19 -15.97
C ASP A 75 -0.67 -4.75 -16.53
N GLU A 76 -1.69 -5.60 -16.41
CA GLU A 76 -3.02 -5.33 -16.95
C GLU A 76 -3.71 -4.15 -16.26
N LEU A 77 -3.46 -3.96 -14.97
CA LEU A 77 -3.99 -2.85 -14.19
C LEU A 77 -3.16 -1.57 -14.41
N HIS A 78 -1.84 -1.70 -14.43
CA HIS A 78 -0.91 -0.59 -14.52
C HIS A 78 -0.99 0.13 -15.87
N HIS A 79 -1.10 -0.60 -16.98
CA HIS A 79 -1.26 -0.02 -18.33
C HIS A 79 -2.54 0.82 -18.50
N ARG A 80 -3.46 0.77 -17.54
CA ARG A 80 -4.73 1.50 -17.56
C ARG A 80 -4.78 2.63 -16.56
N LEU A 81 -3.68 2.85 -15.84
CA LEU A 81 -3.54 3.97 -14.94
C LEU A 81 -3.15 5.20 -15.77
N ASP A 82 -3.89 6.28 -15.60
CA ASP A 82 -3.50 7.55 -16.22
C ASP A 82 -2.17 8.04 -15.59
N PRO A 83 -1.25 8.67 -16.34
CA PRO A 83 0.02 9.14 -15.78
C PRO A 83 -0.15 10.11 -14.60
N GLY A 84 -1.11 11.03 -14.68
CA GLY A 84 -1.44 11.95 -13.59
C GLY A 84 -2.12 11.29 -12.39
N ASP A 85 -2.59 10.05 -12.55
CA ASP A 85 -2.99 9.24 -11.43
C ASP A 85 -1.74 8.83 -10.65
N ALA A 86 -0.79 8.12 -11.24
CA ALA A 86 0.44 7.64 -10.55
C ALA A 86 1.12 8.68 -9.64
N ASP A 87 1.26 9.93 -10.11
CA ASP A 87 1.84 11.04 -9.35
C ASP A 87 1.04 11.37 -8.07
N ARG A 88 -0.29 11.31 -8.12
CA ARG A 88 -1.14 11.55 -6.94
C ARG A 88 -0.96 10.46 -5.89
N ALA A 89 -0.93 9.19 -6.29
CA ALA A 89 -0.70 8.09 -5.34
C ALA A 89 0.66 8.24 -4.65
N LEU A 90 1.71 8.54 -5.42
CA LEU A 90 3.04 8.76 -4.87
C LEU A 90 3.07 9.94 -3.88
N ASN A 91 2.43 11.06 -4.21
CA ASN A 91 2.31 12.20 -3.30
C ASN A 91 1.61 11.84 -1.97
N HIS A 92 0.54 11.04 -2.02
CA HIS A 92 -0.15 10.59 -0.82
C HIS A 92 0.69 9.61 0.01
N LEU A 93 1.44 8.72 -0.64
CA LEU A 93 2.37 7.83 0.03
C LEU A 93 3.52 8.59 0.71
N SER A 94 4.12 9.59 0.05
CA SER A 94 5.15 10.43 0.66
C SER A 94 4.63 11.07 1.95
N ARG A 95 3.40 11.60 1.93
CA ARG A 95 2.76 12.17 3.12
C ARG A 95 2.41 11.13 4.20
N TYR A 96 2.03 9.90 3.82
CA TYR A 96 1.80 8.80 4.76
C TYR A 96 3.07 8.47 5.53
N VAL A 97 4.16 8.33 4.77
CA VAL A 97 5.47 8.00 5.27
C VAL A 97 6.00 9.13 6.18
N GLU A 98 5.89 10.39 5.76
CA GLU A 98 6.28 11.55 6.57
C GLU A 98 5.54 11.61 7.92
N ARG A 99 4.25 11.26 7.94
CA ARG A 99 3.44 11.23 9.17
C ARG A 99 3.77 10.04 10.05
N ARG A 100 4.08 8.88 9.45
CA ARG A 100 4.39 7.64 10.16
C ARG A 100 5.81 7.61 10.73
N TRP A 101 6.76 8.33 10.12
CA TRP A 101 8.21 8.31 10.42
C TRP A 101 8.86 9.69 10.66
N GLY A 102 8.10 10.69 11.14
CA GLY A 102 8.54 12.09 11.26
C GLY A 102 9.98 12.37 11.75
N ARG A 103 10.62 13.39 11.15
CA ARG A 103 11.88 14.09 11.50
C ARG A 103 13.21 13.32 11.58
N THR A 104 13.25 12.00 11.66
CA THR A 104 14.50 11.20 11.51
C THR A 104 14.99 11.14 10.04
N ALA A 105 14.18 11.68 9.14
CA ALA A 105 14.10 11.41 7.72
C ALA A 105 14.83 12.41 6.79
N ARG A 106 15.97 13.00 7.18
CA ARG A 106 16.67 13.99 6.31
C ARG A 106 17.15 13.42 4.96
N ASN A 107 17.18 12.10 4.77
CA ASN A 107 17.52 11.42 3.50
C ASN A 107 16.39 10.52 2.94
N PHE A 108 15.16 10.71 3.42
CA PHE A 108 14.09 9.71 3.26
C PHE A 108 13.51 9.54 1.85
N PRO A 109 13.43 10.56 0.97
CA PRO A 109 13.02 10.34 -0.42
C PRO A 109 13.92 9.31 -1.14
N ALA A 110 15.24 9.35 -0.90
CA ALA A 110 16.17 8.37 -1.45
C ALA A 110 15.98 6.98 -0.83
N MET A 111 15.70 6.92 0.47
CA MET A 111 15.39 5.67 1.18
C MET A 111 14.05 5.04 0.75
N ALA A 112 13.01 5.85 0.52
CA ALA A 112 11.72 5.38 0.05
C ALA A 112 11.84 4.83 -1.38
N VAL A 113 12.60 5.49 -2.25
CA VAL A 113 12.93 4.96 -3.59
C VAL A 113 13.75 3.68 -3.48
N ALA A 114 14.73 3.63 -2.58
CA ALA A 114 15.55 2.45 -2.34
C ALA A 114 14.75 1.26 -1.78
N TYR A 115 13.80 1.52 -0.88
CA TYR A 115 12.87 0.54 -0.33
C TYR A 115 11.88 0.03 -1.38
N LEU A 116 11.27 0.94 -2.14
CA LEU A 116 10.34 0.61 -3.22
C LEU A 116 11.02 -0.16 -4.36
N SER A 117 12.33 0.01 -4.54
CA SER A 117 13.14 -0.74 -5.51
C SER A 117 13.78 -2.01 -4.93
N GLY A 118 13.57 -2.31 -3.63
CA GLY A 118 14.12 -3.49 -2.97
C GLY A 118 15.65 -3.47 -2.78
N THR A 119 16.27 -2.29 -2.80
CA THR A 119 17.73 -2.13 -2.74
C THR A 119 18.25 -1.92 -1.32
N VAL A 120 17.37 -1.67 -0.34
CA VAL A 120 17.72 -1.47 1.08
C VAL A 120 16.60 -2.00 1.97
N ASP A 121 16.96 -2.73 3.03
CA ASP A 121 16.02 -3.18 4.07
C ASP A 121 15.48 -2.00 4.90
N PRO A 122 14.26 -2.08 5.45
CA PRO A 122 13.71 -1.00 6.26
C PRO A 122 14.63 -0.76 7.46
N PRO A 123 15.00 0.51 7.75
CA PRO A 123 15.65 0.79 9.02
C PRO A 123 14.69 0.35 10.12
N GLY A 124 15.21 -0.34 11.13
CA GLY A 124 14.44 -0.70 12.31
C GLY A 124 13.76 0.54 12.91
N PRO A 125 12.67 0.35 13.69
CA PRO A 125 12.02 1.46 14.36
C PRO A 125 13.07 2.30 15.09
N PRO A 126 12.98 3.65 15.04
CA PRO A 126 13.99 4.49 15.68
C PRO A 126 14.07 4.12 17.16
N ASP A 127 15.29 3.95 17.67
CA ASP A 127 15.54 3.78 19.10
C ASP A 127 14.81 4.88 19.86
N GLY A 128 13.87 4.49 20.73
CA GLY A 128 13.12 5.40 21.60
C GLY A 128 11.64 5.62 21.28
N LEU A 129 10.97 4.78 20.48
CA LEU A 129 9.50 4.73 20.48
C LEU A 129 8.99 3.99 21.72
N ASP A 130 9.01 4.66 22.87
CA ASP A 130 8.07 4.36 23.96
C ASP A 130 6.66 4.71 23.46
N ASP A 131 6.04 3.80 22.71
CA ASP A 131 4.67 3.94 22.22
C ASP A 131 3.69 3.55 23.34
N PRO A 132 2.97 4.50 23.96
CA PRO A 132 2.03 4.19 25.03
C PRO A 132 0.85 3.32 24.57
N LEU A 133 0.62 3.15 23.26
CA LEU A 133 -0.42 2.25 22.73
C LEU A 133 -0.02 0.77 22.74
N LEU A 134 1.25 0.43 23.02
CA LEU A 134 1.71 -0.96 23.16
C LEU A 134 1.62 -1.49 24.61
N ARG A 135 1.33 -0.64 25.61
CA ARG A 135 1.22 -1.08 27.01
C ARG A 135 -0.16 -1.60 27.40
N GLU A 136 -1.20 -1.37 26.61
CA GLU A 136 -2.57 -1.74 26.99
C GLU A 136 -2.92 -3.21 26.66
N PHE A 137 -1.98 -3.96 26.07
CA PHE A 137 -2.17 -5.37 25.71
C PHE A 137 -1.02 -6.29 26.19
N ALA A 138 -0.27 -5.87 27.21
CA ALA A 138 0.72 -6.69 27.92
C ALA A 138 0.17 -7.22 29.24
#